data_AF-A0A1W0WED0-F1
#
_entry.id   AF-A0A1W0WED0-F1
#
_cell.length_a   1.000
_cell.length_b   1.000
_cell.length_c   1.000
_cell.angle_alpha   90.00
_cell.angle_beta   90.00
_cell.angle_gamma   90.00
#
_symmetry.space_group_name_H-M   'P 1'
#
loop_
_entity.id
_entity.type
_entity.pdbx_description
1 polymer ?
#
loop_
_entity_poly.entity_id
_entity_poly.type
_entity_poly.pdbx_seq_one_letter_code
_entity_poly.pdbx_strand_id
1 'polypeptide(L)'
;MFQKVENNTGFGEPYNFDSVTHYGMFDFAIDHMVWTVRPKEKYKDKQIGQRLQLSPGDIRKINKLYNCTADLLRAPNTAATTTGQFV
;
A
#
# COMPACT_ATOMS: atom_id res chain seq x y z
N MET A 1 -3.21 8.06 -21.23
CA MET A 1 -4.52 7.46 -20.88
C MET A 1 -4.27 6.27 -19.97
N PHE A 2 -5.10 6.08 -18.92
CA PHE A 2 -4.97 4.93 -18.03
C PHE A 2 -5.41 3.64 -18.73
N GLN A 3 -4.63 2.57 -18.56
CA GLN A 3 -4.95 1.24 -19.07
C GLN A 3 -5.24 0.32 -17.90
N LYS A 4 -6.29 -0.50 -18.02
CA LYS A 4 -6.65 -1.50 -17.02
C LYS A 4 -5.88 -2.79 -17.32
N VAL A 5 -5.23 -3.35 -16.30
CA VAL A 5 -4.64 -4.69 -16.36
C VAL A 5 -5.74 -5.71 -16.08
N GLU A 6 -5.99 -6.63 -17.01
CA GLU A 6 -7.05 -7.64 -16.88
C GLU A 6 -6.63 -8.85 -16.03
N ASN A 7 -5.36 -9.25 -16.05
CA ASN A 7 -4.86 -10.39 -15.28
C ASN A 7 -4.11 -9.93 -14.02
N ASN A 8 -4.87 -9.61 -12.96
CA ASN A 8 -4.32 -9.18 -11.67
C ASN A 8 -4.88 -10.03 -10.53
N THR A 9 -4.01 -10.60 -9.71
CA THR A 9 -4.38 -11.37 -8.53
C THR A 9 -4.42 -10.48 -7.28
N GLY A 10 -5.61 -10.36 -6.69
CA GLY A 10 -5.80 -9.59 -5.46
C GLY A 10 -5.38 -10.34 -4.17
N PHE A 11 -5.06 -11.63 -4.27
CA PHE A 11 -4.79 -12.51 -3.11
C PHE A 11 -5.90 -12.44 -2.03
N GLY A 12 -7.14 -12.23 -2.47
CA GLY A 12 -8.30 -12.05 -1.59
C GLY A 12 -8.31 -10.75 -0.77
N GLU A 13 -7.37 -9.83 -0.99
CA GLU A 13 -7.40 -8.50 -0.35
C GLU A 13 -8.35 -7.55 -1.11
N PRO A 14 -9.16 -6.75 -0.40
CA PRO A 14 -10.03 -5.75 -1.01
C PRO A 14 -9.22 -4.59 -1.64
N TYR A 15 -9.88 -3.79 -2.48
CA TYR A 15 -9.27 -2.58 -3.04
C TYR A 15 -8.85 -1.63 -1.92
N ASN A 16 -7.59 -1.22 -1.93
CA ASN A 16 -7.02 -0.46 -0.84
C ASN A 16 -6.64 0.97 -1.23
N PHE A 17 -7.44 1.94 -0.78
CA PHE A 17 -7.27 3.37 -1.08
C PHE A 17 -5.99 3.97 -0.46
N ASP A 18 -5.58 3.44 0.70
CA ASP A 18 -4.38 3.90 1.41
C ASP A 18 -3.11 3.15 0.95
N SER A 19 -3.20 2.28 -0.06
CA SER A 19 -2.02 1.56 -0.57
C SER A 19 -0.95 2.54 -1.02
N VAL A 20 0.31 2.26 -0.70
CA VAL A 20 1.45 3.06 -1.18
C VAL A 20 1.54 3.06 -2.72
N THR A 21 0.91 2.06 -3.35
CA THR A 21 0.87 1.89 -4.82
C THR A 21 -0.31 2.61 -5.48
N HIS A 22 -1.24 3.17 -4.71
CA HIS A 22 -2.39 3.89 -5.25
C HIS A 22 -1.97 5.27 -5.77
N TYR A 23 -2.34 5.64 -6.99
CA TYR A 23 -2.11 6.98 -7.53
C TYR A 23 -2.83 8.07 -6.74
N GLY A 24 -2.28 9.27 -6.72
CA GLY A 24 -2.90 10.46 -6.15
C GLY A 24 -4.03 11.01 -7.02
N MET A 25 -4.80 11.96 -6.47
CA MET A 25 -5.96 12.55 -7.12
C MET A 25 -5.65 13.28 -8.44
N PHE A 26 -4.44 13.84 -8.55
CA PHE A 26 -4.00 14.69 -9.66
C PHE A 26 -2.91 14.05 -10.52
N ASP A 27 -2.58 12.77 -10.29
CA ASP A 27 -1.50 12.12 -11.02
C ASP A 27 -1.82 12.11 -12.52
N PHE A 28 -0.84 12.51 -13.33
CA PHE A 28 -0.94 12.63 -14.80
C PHE A 28 -2.02 13.60 -15.31
N ALA A 29 -2.50 14.53 -14.48
CA ALA A 29 -3.43 15.57 -14.91
C ALA A 29 -2.75 16.54 -15.89
N ILE A 30 -3.46 16.92 -16.96
CA ILE A 30 -3.02 18.03 -17.83
C ILE A 30 -3.25 19.36 -17.11
N ASP A 31 -4.40 19.50 -16.47
CA ASP A 31 -4.73 20.60 -15.57
C ASP A 31 -4.69 20.07 -14.12
N HIS A 32 -3.72 20.55 -13.34
CA HIS A 32 -3.50 20.13 -11.95
C HIS A 32 -4.61 20.61 -10.99
N MET A 33 -5.61 21.36 -11.46
CA MET A 33 -6.81 21.68 -10.70
C MET A 33 -7.93 20.65 -10.88
N VAL A 34 -7.80 19.71 -11.83
CA VAL A 34 -8.82 18.71 -12.16
C VAL A 34 -8.36 17.32 -11.77
N TRP A 35 -9.14 16.64 -10.93
CA TRP A 35 -8.85 15.26 -10.52
C TRP A 35 -8.96 14.28 -11.68
N THR A 36 -7.90 13.50 -11.90
CA THR A 36 -7.83 12.36 -12.83
C THR A 36 -8.30 11.06 -12.19
N VAL A 37 -8.05 10.89 -10.88
CA VAL A 37 -8.47 9.72 -10.10
C VAL A 37 -9.37 10.16 -8.96
N ARG A 38 -10.57 9.57 -8.86
CA ARG A 38 -11.56 9.91 -7.83
C ARG A 38 -12.17 8.64 -7.24
N PRO A 39 -12.27 8.53 -5.90
CA PRO A 39 -13.09 7.50 -5.29
C PRO A 39 -14.54 7.58 -5.79
N LYS A 40 -15.20 6.42 -5.88
CA LYS A 40 -16.65 6.39 -6.14
C LYS A 40 -17.40 7.07 -4.99
N GLU A 41 -18.59 7.62 -5.23
CA GLU A 41 -19.37 8.41 -4.26
C GLU A 41 -19.47 7.77 -2.87
N LYS A 42 -19.73 6.45 -2.80
CA LYS A 42 -19.77 5.69 -1.53
C LYS A 42 -18.46 5.66 -0.73
N TYR A 43 -17.35 6.11 -1.30
CA TYR A 43 -16.01 6.16 -0.74
C TYR A 43 -15.39 7.56 -0.85
N LYS A 44 -16.19 8.62 -1.03
CA LYS A 44 -15.68 9.99 -1.26
C LYS A 44 -14.78 10.53 -0.16
N ASP A 45 -14.94 10.06 1.07
CA ASP A 45 -14.13 10.49 2.22
C ASP A 45 -12.80 9.72 2.32
N LYS A 46 -12.52 8.79 1.41
CA LYS A 46 -11.26 8.05 1.38
C LYS A 46 -10.16 8.90 0.74
N GLN A 47 -9.07 9.08 1.49
CA GLN A 47 -7.84 9.67 0.97
C GLN A 47 -7.10 8.65 0.08
N ILE A 48 -6.41 9.16 -0.94
CA ILE A 48 -5.62 8.37 -1.89
C ILE A 48 -4.27 9.04 -2.16
N GLY A 49 -3.27 8.25 -2.58
CA GLY A 49 -1.98 8.79 -3.01
C GLY A 49 -0.93 8.99 -1.91
N GLN A 50 -1.13 8.42 -0.72
CA GLN A 50 -0.13 8.51 0.35
C GLN A 50 1.18 7.80 -0.03
N ARG A 51 2.32 8.33 0.41
CA ARG A 51 3.67 7.77 0.19
C ARG A 51 4.51 7.69 1.48
N LEU A 52 3.84 7.70 2.64
CA LEU A 52 4.49 7.71 3.94
C LEU A 52 4.96 6.33 4.37
N GLN A 53 4.11 5.31 4.19
CA GLN A 53 4.40 3.96 4.65
C GLN A 53 3.55 2.91 3.93
N LEU A 54 3.89 1.63 4.12
CA LEU A 54 3.02 0.54 3.70
C LEU A 54 1.73 0.54 4.52
N SER A 55 0.61 0.34 3.83
CA SER A 55 -0.66 0.11 4.51
C SER A 55 -0.73 -1.31 5.10
N PRO A 56 -1.63 -1.57 6.07
CA PRO A 56 -1.91 -2.92 6.52
C PRO A 56 -2.35 -3.85 5.37
N GLY A 57 -3.05 -3.33 4.36
CA GLY A 57 -3.45 -4.09 3.17
C GLY A 57 -2.27 -4.48 2.28
N ASP A 58 -1.30 -3.57 2.09
CA ASP A 58 -0.08 -3.86 1.33
C ASP A 58 0.72 -4.99 2.00
N ILE A 59 0.91 -4.91 3.32
CA ILE A 59 1.66 -5.90 4.11
C ILE A 59 0.99 -7.28 3.99
N ARG A 60 -0.33 -7.37 4.17
CA ARG A 60 -1.05 -8.65 4.02
C ARG A 60 -0.96 -9.19 2.60
N LYS A 61 -1.09 -8.34 1.57
CA LYS A 61 -0.99 -8.77 0.18
C LYS A 61 0.39 -9.34 -0.13
N ILE A 62 1.46 -8.68 0.30
CA ILE A 62 2.85 -9.15 0.13
C ILE A 62 3.07 -10.47 0.86
N ASN A 63 2.64 -10.58 2.12
CA ASN A 63 2.78 -11.82 2.89
C ASN A 63 2.07 -13.01 2.23
N LYS A 64 0.88 -12.80 1.65
CA LYS A 64 0.17 -13.83 0.88
C LYS A 64 0.85 -14.16 -0.45
N LEU A 65 1.39 -13.16 -1.15
CA LEU A 65 2.10 -13.35 -2.41
C LEU A 65 3.35 -14.23 -2.22
N TYR A 66 4.09 -14.05 -1.14
CA TYR A 66 5.34 -14.76 -0.86
C TYR A 66 5.19 -15.92 0.13
N ASN A 67 3.97 -16.30 0.52
CA ASN A 67 3.68 -17.33 1.51
C ASN A 67 4.47 -17.14 2.82
N CYS A 68 4.57 -15.91 3.29
CA CYS A 68 5.23 -15.61 4.55
C CYS A 68 4.41 -16.20 5.70
N THR A 69 4.91 -17.28 6.31
CA THR A 69 4.34 -17.86 7.52
C THR A 69 4.81 -17.09 8.75
N ALA A 70 4.02 -17.12 9.83
CA ALA A 70 4.38 -16.50 11.10
C ALA A 70 5.74 -16.98 11.62
N ASP A 71 6.16 -18.19 11.27
CA ASP A 71 7.44 -18.79 11.68
C ASP A 71 8.66 -18.04 11.12
N LEU A 72 8.54 -17.45 9.91
CA LEU A 72 9.62 -16.65 9.30
C LEU A 72 9.77 -15.27 9.96
N LEU A 73 8.70 -14.75 10.57
CA LEU A 73 8.72 -13.52 11.39
C LEU A 73 9.16 -13.79 12.84
N ARG A 74 9.26 -15.08 13.20
CA ARG A 74 9.61 -15.58 14.53
C ARG A 74 11.01 -16.19 14.56
N ALA A 75 11.83 -15.94 13.53
CA ALA A 75 13.26 -16.20 13.60
C ALA A 75 13.76 -15.67 14.95
N PRO A 76 14.44 -16.51 15.76
CA PRO A 76 14.79 -16.12 17.11
C PRO A 76 15.59 -14.83 17.03
N ASN A 77 15.24 -13.87 17.89
CA ASN A 77 16.08 -12.74 18.24
C ASN A 77 17.38 -13.28 18.86
N THR A 78 18.27 -13.83 18.04
CA THR A 78 19.66 -14.09 18.42
C THR A 78 20.49 -12.93 17.91
N ALA A 79 20.78 -12.05 18.86
CA ALA A 79 21.87 -11.07 18.91
C ALA A 79 21.77 -9.82 18.01
N ALA A 80 21.26 -8.74 18.60
CA ALA A 80 22.08 -7.54 18.85
C ALA A 80 21.40 -6.65 19.90
N THR A 81 21.69 -6.92 21.17
CA THR A 81 21.75 -5.85 22.17
C THR A 81 22.90 -4.93 21.77
N THR A 82 22.58 -3.76 21.22
CA THR A 82 23.49 -2.62 21.31
C THR A 82 22.67 -1.41 21.74
N THR A 83 22.79 -1.13 23.04
CA THR A 83 22.45 0.14 23.67
C THR A 83 23.15 1.27 22.89
N GLY A 84 22.38 1.98 22.05
CA GLY A 84 22.77 3.23 21.43
C GLY A 84 21.88 4.33 21.99
N GLN A 85 22.31 4.90 23.11
CA GLN A 85 21.70 6.07 23.72
C GLN A 85 21.98 7.25 22.79
N PHE A 86 20.95 7.74 22.09
CA PHE A 86 21.05 9.02 21.39
C PHE A 86 21.04 10.12 22.44
N VAL A 87 22.17 10.82 22.51
CA VAL A 87 22.35 12.12 23.14
C VAL A 87 21.46 13.15 22.47
#